data_AF-A0ABD2UWF5-F1
#
_entry.id   AF-A0ABD2UWF5-F1
#
_cell.length_a   1.000
_cell.length_b   1.000
_cell.length_c   1.000
_cell.angle_alpha   90.00
_cell.angle_beta   90.00
_cell.angle_gamma   90.00
#
_symmetry.space_group_name_H-M   'P 1'
#
loop_
_entity.id
_entity.type
_entity.pdbx_description
1 polymer ?
#
loop_
_entity_poly.entity_id
_entity_poly.type
_entity_poly.pdbx_seq_one_letter_code
_entity_poly.pdbx_strand_id
1 'polypeptide(L)'
;MSKNAFIHHEDMKVYTVMQADHSLRDKLRTIWPNLKVGRSDEWLWMHEWRQHGYSIESVLDVTGYFNLSKTINELMIDNLLTYLKDEEINPSDHQSYEINKIRSAITRLVGDYTNVHISCYINATNHLLIRTLCESQIR
;
A
#
# COMPACT_ATOMS: atom_id res chain seq x y z
N MET A 1 -22.73 6.95 19.55
CA MET A 1 -21.63 6.03 19.93
C MET A 1 -20.41 6.87 20.32
N SER A 2 -19.67 6.51 21.38
CA SER A 2 -18.45 7.26 21.74
C SER A 2 -17.31 6.97 20.77
N LYS A 3 -16.36 7.90 20.61
CA LYS A 3 -15.19 7.71 19.73
C LYS A 3 -14.38 6.45 20.09
N ASN A 4 -14.25 6.15 21.39
CA ASN A 4 -13.55 4.97 21.85
C ASN A 4 -14.31 3.67 21.55
N ALA A 5 -15.65 3.68 21.68
CA ALA A 5 -16.47 2.54 21.30
C ALA A 5 -16.39 2.26 19.79
N PHE A 6 -16.34 3.32 18.96
CA PHE A 6 -16.14 3.19 17.52
C PHE A 6 -14.79 2.57 17.16
N ILE A 7 -13.71 3.13 17.70
CA ILE A 7 -12.36 2.60 17.45
C ILE A 7 -12.28 1.12 17.83
N HIS A 8 -12.76 0.78 19.03
CA HIS A 8 -12.76 -0.61 19.47
C HIS A 8 -13.61 -1.52 18.57
N HIS A 9 -14.78 -1.06 18.11
CA HIS A 9 -15.65 -1.86 17.26
C HIS A 9 -14.99 -2.19 15.91
N GLU A 10 -14.43 -1.19 15.24
CA GLU A 10 -13.77 -1.38 13.94
C GLU A 10 -12.49 -2.21 14.06
N ASP A 11 -11.73 -2.04 15.14
CA ASP A 11 -10.51 -2.81 15.39
C ASP A 11 -10.81 -4.29 15.60
N MET A 12 -11.92 -4.59 16.29
CA MET A 12 -12.37 -5.95 16.50
C MET A 12 -12.75 -6.64 15.18
N LYS A 13 -13.32 -5.93 14.20
CA LYS A 13 -13.62 -6.53 12.90
C LYS A 13 -12.34 -7.00 12.20
N VAL A 14 -11.32 -6.15 12.16
CA VAL A 14 -10.00 -6.49 11.57
C VAL A 14 -9.37 -7.64 12.35
N TYR A 15 -9.38 -7.58 13.69
CA TYR A 15 -8.84 -8.64 14.53
C TYR A 15 -9.51 -9.99 14.22
N THR A 16 -10.83 -10.03 14.14
CA THR A 16 -11.58 -11.25 13.84
C THR A 16 -11.19 -11.84 12.49
N VAL A 17 -11.08 -11.02 11.44
CA VAL A 17 -10.63 -11.49 10.11
C VAL A 17 -9.22 -12.07 10.17
N MET A 18 -8.27 -11.37 10.78
CA MET A 18 -6.87 -11.83 10.87
C MET A 18 -6.69 -13.07 11.75
N GLN A 19 -7.59 -13.29 12.70
CA GLN A 19 -7.61 -14.51 13.52
C GLN A 19 -8.27 -15.68 12.81
N ALA A 20 -9.26 -15.44 11.95
CA ALA A 20 -9.93 -16.48 11.20
C ALA A 20 -9.14 -16.92 9.95
N ASP A 21 -8.50 -15.98 9.25
CA ASP A 21 -7.73 -16.23 8.03
C ASP A 21 -6.23 -16.03 8.26
N HIS A 22 -5.57 -17.10 8.72
CA HIS A 22 -4.13 -17.11 8.94
C HIS A 22 -3.32 -16.94 7.64
N SER A 23 -3.84 -17.43 6.50
CA SER A 23 -3.15 -17.33 5.22
C SER A 23 -3.09 -15.87 4.75
N LEU A 24 -4.22 -15.16 4.83
CA LEU A 24 -4.28 -13.74 4.53
C LEU A 24 -3.38 -12.95 5.50
N ARG A 25 -3.45 -13.24 6.80
CA ARG A 25 -2.61 -12.58 7.80
C ARG A 25 -1.12 -12.74 7.49
N ASP A 26 -0.65 -13.95 7.23
CA ASP A 26 0.78 -14.21 7.00
C ASP A 26 1.25 -13.61 5.66
N LYS A 27 0.38 -13.56 4.64
CA LYS A 27 0.67 -12.82 3.41
C LYS A 27 0.79 -11.33 3.69
N LEU A 28 -0.14 -10.73 4.44
CA LEU A 28 -0.11 -9.30 4.80
C LEU A 28 1.12 -8.92 5.64
N ARG A 29 1.62 -9.79 6.52
CA ARG A 29 2.90 -9.56 7.22
C ARG A 29 4.08 -9.41 6.26
N THR A 30 3.99 -10.05 5.10
CA THR A 30 5.03 -9.98 4.08
C THR A 30 4.87 -8.73 3.21
N ILE A 31 3.65 -8.46 2.75
CA ILE A 31 3.40 -7.47 1.70
C ILE A 31 3.00 -6.08 2.25
N TRP A 32 2.52 -6.03 3.48
CA TRP A 32 2.07 -4.81 4.16
C TRP A 32 2.51 -4.78 5.63
N PRO A 33 3.83 -4.91 5.91
CA PRO A 33 4.36 -4.81 7.27
C PRO A 33 4.31 -3.37 7.79
N ASN A 34 4.23 -3.23 9.11
CA ASN A 34 4.44 -1.95 9.77
C ASN A 34 5.93 -1.67 9.94
N LEU A 35 6.41 -0.61 9.30
CA LEU A 35 7.81 -0.18 9.38
C LEU A 35 8.09 0.77 10.56
N LYS A 36 7.06 1.18 11.32
CA LYS A 36 7.23 2.06 12.50
C LYS A 36 7.62 1.25 13.73
N VAL A 37 8.76 1.58 14.33
CA VAL A 37 9.25 0.94 15.57
C VAL A 37 8.20 1.04 16.69
N GLY A 38 8.01 -0.06 17.42
CA GLY A 38 7.13 -0.12 18.60
C GLY A 38 5.64 -0.29 18.31
N ARG A 39 5.26 -0.60 17.06
CA ARG A 39 3.89 -0.96 16.68
C ARG A 39 3.89 -2.29 15.91
N SER A 40 2.82 -3.07 16.02
CA SER A 40 2.68 -4.33 15.27
C SER A 40 2.09 -4.08 13.88
N ASP A 41 2.15 -5.10 13.03
CA ASP A 41 1.50 -5.06 11.71
C ASP A 41 -0.03 -4.93 11.85
N GLU A 42 -0.62 -5.62 12.83
CA GLU A 42 -2.05 -5.55 13.12
C GLU A 42 -2.49 -4.13 13.49
N TRP A 43 -1.64 -3.37 14.20
CA TRP A 43 -1.92 -1.96 14.51
C TRP A 43 -2.04 -1.13 13.24
N LEU A 44 -1.18 -1.36 12.25
CA LEU A 44 -1.24 -0.68 10.96
C LEU A 44 -2.53 -1.05 10.24
N TRP A 45 -2.85 -2.34 10.13
CA TRP A 45 -4.05 -2.78 9.41
C TRP A 45 -5.34 -2.23 10.02
N MET A 46 -5.43 -2.22 11.36
CA MET A 46 -6.54 -1.59 12.07
C MET A 46 -6.60 -0.08 11.78
N HIS A 47 -5.46 0.61 11.78
CA HIS A 47 -5.41 2.03 11.45
C HIS A 47 -5.89 2.32 10.03
N GLU A 48 -5.37 1.61 9.03
CA GLU A 48 -5.72 1.78 7.61
C GLU A 48 -7.19 1.44 7.36
N TRP A 49 -7.74 0.41 8.01
CA TRP A 49 -9.17 0.14 7.96
C TRP A 49 -9.98 1.33 8.50
N ARG A 50 -9.67 1.83 9.71
CA ARG A 50 -10.42 2.94 10.31
C ARG A 50 -10.33 4.24 9.51
N GLN A 51 -9.18 4.52 8.90
CA GLN A 51 -8.97 5.78 8.17
C GLN A 51 -9.47 5.73 6.72
N HIS A 52 -9.42 4.55 6.09
CA HIS A 52 -9.66 4.41 4.65
C HIS A 52 -10.68 3.34 4.31
N GLY A 53 -10.53 2.12 4.85
CA GLY A 53 -11.40 0.98 4.53
C GLY A 53 -12.86 1.14 4.98
N TYR A 54 -13.09 1.60 6.21
CA TYR A 54 -14.43 1.78 6.77
C TYR A 54 -15.33 2.68 5.91
N SER A 55 -14.75 3.71 5.29
CA SER A 55 -15.48 4.64 4.43
C SER A 55 -16.08 3.98 3.18
N ILE A 56 -15.61 2.78 2.81
CA ILE A 56 -16.09 2.00 1.67
C ILE A 56 -16.65 0.64 2.09
N GLU A 57 -16.97 0.44 3.38
CA GLU A 57 -17.47 -0.84 3.91
C GLU A 57 -18.75 -1.32 3.20
N SER A 58 -19.56 -0.39 2.69
CA SER A 58 -20.76 -0.71 1.90
C SER A 58 -20.49 -1.37 0.55
N VAL A 59 -19.25 -1.25 0.04
CA VAL A 59 -18.80 -1.83 -1.24
C VAL A 59 -17.82 -2.97 -1.01
N LEU A 60 -16.90 -2.81 -0.06
CA LEU A 60 -15.89 -3.79 0.31
C LEU A 60 -15.89 -3.98 1.82
N ASP A 61 -16.35 -5.15 2.27
CA ASP A 61 -16.18 -5.54 3.67
C ASP A 61 -14.69 -5.69 4.03
N VAL A 62 -14.43 -5.90 5.32
CA VAL A 62 -13.06 -5.99 5.86
C VAL A 62 -12.24 -7.05 5.13
N THR A 63 -12.83 -8.22 4.89
CA THR A 63 -12.17 -9.32 4.16
C THR A 63 -11.87 -8.93 2.72
N GLY A 64 -12.83 -8.33 2.03
CA GLY A 64 -12.69 -7.84 0.65
C GLY A 64 -11.63 -6.76 0.52
N TYR A 65 -11.58 -5.81 1.45
CA TYR A 65 -10.58 -4.74 1.49
C TYR A 65 -9.14 -5.29 1.55
N PHE A 66 -8.88 -6.23 2.46
CA PHE A 66 -7.55 -6.82 2.60
C PHE A 66 -7.19 -7.78 1.47
N ASN A 67 -8.16 -8.53 0.94
CA ASN A 67 -7.93 -9.37 -0.25
C ASN A 67 -7.66 -8.54 -1.51
N LEU A 68 -8.32 -7.40 -1.67
CA LEU A 68 -8.03 -6.47 -2.76
C LEU A 68 -6.60 -5.94 -2.64
N SER A 69 -6.16 -5.60 -1.42
CA SER A 69 -4.79 -5.14 -1.18
C SER A 69 -3.74 -6.19 -1.54
N LYS A 70 -4.00 -7.47 -1.20
CA LYS A 70 -3.19 -8.60 -1.67
C LYS A 70 -3.17 -8.69 -3.20
N THR A 71 -4.33 -8.60 -3.84
CA THR A 71 -4.46 -8.69 -5.30
C THR A 71 -3.68 -7.55 -5.99
N ILE A 72 -3.78 -6.32 -5.50
CA ILE A 72 -3.03 -5.18 -6.01
C ILE A 72 -1.52 -5.40 -5.85
N ASN A 73 -1.07 -5.94 -4.72
CA ASN A 73 0.34 -6.24 -4.52
C ASN A 73 0.86 -7.27 -5.53
N GLU A 74 0.14 -8.37 -5.73
CA GLU A 74 0.51 -9.44 -6.68
C GLU A 74 0.52 -8.96 -8.14
N LEU A 75 -0.42 -8.08 -8.51
CA LEU A 75 -0.51 -7.55 -9.87
C LEU A 75 0.51 -6.43 -10.13
N MET A 76 0.75 -5.56 -9.16
CA MET A 76 1.47 -4.29 -9.38
C MET A 76 2.79 -4.21 -8.63
N ILE A 77 2.78 -4.43 -7.31
CA ILE A 77 3.93 -4.09 -6.46
C ILE A 77 5.07 -5.10 -6.65
N ASP A 78 4.77 -6.39 -6.77
CA ASP A 78 5.78 -7.41 -7.06
C ASP A 78 6.47 -7.15 -8.41
N ASN A 79 5.74 -6.57 -9.36
CA ASN A 79 6.26 -6.22 -10.68
C ASN A 79 6.95 -4.84 -10.71
N LEU A 80 6.67 -3.94 -9.78
CA LEU A 80 7.21 -2.58 -9.78
C LEU A 80 8.74 -2.56 -9.86
N LEU A 81 9.42 -3.35 -9.02
CA LEU A 81 10.88 -3.41 -9.04
C LEU A 81 11.43 -3.98 -10.34
N THR A 82 10.73 -4.93 -10.96
CA THR A 82 11.12 -5.50 -12.25
C THR A 82 11.07 -4.43 -13.34
N TYR A 83 9.95 -3.71 -13.46
CA TYR A 83 9.79 -2.67 -14.47
C TYR A 83 10.75 -1.48 -14.27
N LEU A 84 11.04 -1.13 -13.02
CA LEU A 84 12.07 -0.14 -12.71
C LEU A 84 13.45 -0.62 -13.16
N LYS A 85 13.81 -1.88 -12.86
CA LYS A 85 15.10 -2.47 -13.25
C LYS A 85 15.27 -2.60 -14.76
N ASP A 86 14.22 -2.92 -15.51
CA ASP A 86 14.23 -2.99 -16.97
C ASP A 86 14.57 -1.63 -17.61
N GLU A 87 14.29 -0.53 -16.90
CA GLU A 87 14.66 0.83 -17.27
C GLU A 87 15.97 1.27 -16.58
N GLU A 88 16.75 0.34 -16.03
CA GLU A 88 18.00 0.59 -15.30
C GLU A 88 17.83 1.48 -14.06
N ILE A 89 16.62 1.51 -13.49
CA ILE A 89 16.30 2.22 -12.25
C ILE A 89 16.43 1.24 -11.08
N ASN A 90 17.54 1.33 -10.37
CA ASN A 90 17.82 0.53 -9.19
C ASN A 90 17.72 1.41 -7.92
N PRO A 91 17.18 0.90 -6.82
CA PRO A 91 17.28 1.59 -5.53
C PRO A 91 18.74 1.91 -5.20
N SER A 92 19.04 3.19 -4.93
CA SER A 92 20.39 3.66 -4.68
C SER A 92 20.39 4.89 -3.78
N ASP A 93 21.36 4.97 -2.88
CA ASP A 93 21.61 6.16 -2.04
C ASP A 93 22.48 7.21 -2.76
N HIS A 94 22.98 6.90 -3.96
CA HIS A 94 23.98 7.72 -4.66
C HIS A 94 23.58 8.09 -6.09
N GLN A 95 22.64 7.35 -6.68
CA GLN A 95 22.14 7.60 -8.03
C GLN A 95 20.80 8.31 -7.98
N SER A 96 20.69 9.44 -8.66
CA SER A 96 19.41 10.11 -8.92
C SER A 96 18.87 9.72 -10.30
N TYR A 97 17.55 9.79 -10.44
CA TYR A 97 16.83 9.51 -11.68
C TYR A 97 15.88 10.65 -11.99
N GLU A 98 15.71 10.95 -13.27
CA GLU A 98 14.68 11.89 -13.69
C GLU A 98 13.29 11.32 -13.39
N ILE A 99 12.41 12.16 -12.84
CA ILE A 99 11.03 11.76 -12.50
C ILE A 99 10.27 11.21 -13.70
N ASN A 100 10.55 11.71 -14.91
CA ASN A 100 9.93 11.23 -16.13
C ASN A 100 10.35 9.80 -16.46
N LYS A 101 11.62 9.43 -16.20
CA LYS A 101 12.10 8.06 -16.40
C LYS A 101 11.37 7.08 -15.47
N ILE A 102 11.21 7.46 -14.20
CA ILE A 102 10.45 6.68 -13.21
C ILE A 102 8.98 6.58 -13.63
N ARG A 103 8.36 7.69 -14.06
CA ARG A 103 6.97 7.71 -14.51
C ARG A 103 6.75 6.80 -15.70
N SER A 104 7.63 6.84 -16.71
CA SER A 104 7.54 5.97 -17.89
C SER A 104 7.66 4.49 -17.52
N ALA A 105 8.60 4.12 -16.65
CA ALA A 105 8.76 2.75 -16.17
C ALA A 105 7.48 2.23 -15.49
N ILE A 106 6.86 3.05 -14.65
CA ILE A 106 5.62 2.69 -13.95
C ILE A 106 4.43 2.67 -14.93
N THR A 107 4.36 3.59 -15.89
CA THR A 107 3.29 3.61 -16.90
C THR A 107 3.27 2.33 -17.72
N ARG A 108 4.44 1.75 -18.03
CA ARG A 108 4.54 0.43 -18.69
C ARG A 108 3.93 -0.70 -17.87
N LEU A 109 3.96 -0.60 -16.54
CA LEU A 109 3.34 -1.57 -15.64
C LEU A 109 1.81 -1.39 -15.56
N VAL A 110 1.33 -0.15 -15.49
CA VAL A 110 -0.09 0.15 -15.15
C VAL A 110 -0.95 0.55 -16.35
N GLY A 111 -0.35 0.67 -17.53
CA GLY A 111 -0.99 1.07 -18.77
C GLY A 111 -1.10 2.58 -18.96
N ASP A 112 -1.16 3.00 -20.23
CA ASP A 112 -1.12 4.40 -20.65
C ASP A 112 -2.31 5.24 -20.18
N TYR A 113 -3.41 4.59 -19.77
CA TYR A 113 -4.63 5.24 -19.30
C TYR A 113 -4.64 5.51 -17.79
N THR A 114 -3.63 5.02 -17.05
CA THR A 114 -3.53 5.20 -15.60
C THR A 114 -2.66 6.41 -15.29
N ASN A 115 -3.17 7.34 -14.47
CA ASN A 115 -2.37 8.48 -14.04
C ASN A 115 -1.42 8.05 -12.90
N VAL A 116 -0.12 8.11 -13.18
CA VAL A 116 0.92 7.75 -12.22
C VAL A 116 1.27 8.96 -11.35
N HIS A 117 0.90 8.91 -10.08
CA HIS A 117 1.31 9.88 -9.08
C HIS A 117 2.57 9.43 -8.34
N ILE A 118 3.60 10.25 -8.39
CA ILE A 118 4.87 10.03 -7.67
C ILE A 118 4.94 11.04 -6.54
N SER A 119 4.97 10.54 -5.31
CA SER A 119 5.19 11.34 -4.11
C SER A 119 6.59 11.09 -3.56
N CYS A 120 7.23 12.16 -3.10
CA CYS A 120 8.61 12.19 -2.66
C CYS A 120 8.68 12.64 -1.20
N TYR A 121 9.44 11.91 -0.38
CA TYR A 121 9.83 12.37 0.95
C TYR A 121 11.34 12.57 0.98
N ILE A 122 11.76 13.75 1.43
CA ILE A 122 13.16 14.12 1.59
C ILE A 122 13.44 14.07 3.10
N ASN A 123 14.31 13.16 3.52
CA ASN A 123 14.76 13.13 4.92
C ASN A 123 15.85 14.20 5.16
N ALA A 124 16.30 14.37 6.41
CA ALA A 124 17.34 15.34 6.76
C ALA A 124 18.71 15.07 6.08
N THR A 125 18.91 13.88 5.48
CA THR A 125 20.11 13.49 4.73
C THR A 125 19.90 13.50 3.21
N ASN A 126 18.79 14.10 2.73
CA ASN A 126 18.37 14.15 1.31
C ASN A 126 18.09 12.79 0.64
N HIS A 127 17.83 11.73 1.40
CA HIS A 127 17.36 10.47 0.80
C HIS A 127 15.93 10.60 0.32
N LEU A 128 15.67 10.13 -0.90
CA LEU A 128 14.37 10.15 -1.54
C LEU A 128 13.64 8.83 -1.29
N LEU A 129 12.58 8.87 -0.47
CA LEU A 129 11.61 7.77 -0.45
C LEU A 129 10.54 8.04 -1.51
N ILE A 130 10.42 7.13 -2.47
CA ILE A 130 9.39 7.17 -3.51
C ILE A 130 8.20 6.35 -3.03
N ARG A 131 7.05 6.99 -2.90
CA ARG A 131 5.75 6.30 -2.79
C ARG A 131 4.97 6.58 -4.06
N THR A 132 4.71 5.52 -4.82
CA THR A 132 3.88 5.57 -6.02
C THR A 132 2.44 5.24 -5.65
N LEU A 133 1.50 6.09 -6.06
CA LEU A 133 0.07 5.79 -6.03
C LEU A 133 -0.43 5.74 -7.48
N CYS A 134 -1.16 4.70 -7.82
CA CYS A 134 -1.87 4.60 -9.09
C CYS A 134 -3.34 4.83 -8.81
N GLU A 135 -3.87 5.96 -9.28
CA GLU A 135 -5.29 6.22 -9.23
C GLU A 135 -5.87 5.82 -10.60
N SER A 136 -6.62 4.72 -10.63
CA SER A 136 -7.46 4.43 -11.79
C SER A 136 -8.60 5.45 -11.81
N GLN A 137 -8.74 6.22 -12.90
CA GLN A 137 -9.98 6.95 -13.14
C GLN A 137 -11.08 5.92 -13.38
N ILE A 138 -11.90 5.65 -12.35
CA ILE A 138 -13.18 4.97 -12.55
C ILE A 138 -14.08 6.01 -13.24
N ARG A 139 -14.28 5.84 -14.55
CA ARG A 139 -15.33 6.53 -15.31
C ARG A 139 -16.66 5.85 -15.09
#